data_AF-K2CTK7-F1
#
_entry.id   AF-K2CTK7-F1
#
_cell.length_a   1.000
_cell.length_b   1.000
_cell.length_c   1.000
_cell.angle_alpha   90.00
_cell.angle_beta   90.00
_cell.angle_gamma   90.00
#
_symmetry.space_group_name_H-M   'P 1'
#
loop_
_entity.id
_entity.type
_entity.pdbx_description
1 polymer ?
#
loop_
_entity_poly.entity_id
_entity_poly.type
_entity_poly.pdbx_seq_one_letter_code
_entity_poly.pdbx_strand_id
1 'polypeptide(L)'
;MALFFMRLFGKDPTKFGNNGDINLVPIAEANFPINAKVDYRSVLVKRDKASACHASQGGARMTSGAMGVMRKIFGVTDQFMRAYPAPTKHVERDLFEGI
;
A
#
# COMPACT_ATOMS: atom_id res chain seq x y z
N MET A 1 -10.45 -2.55 -11.10
CA MET A 1 -10.23 -4.00 -11.31
C MET A 1 -10.38 -4.84 -10.02
N ALA A 2 -9.80 -4.44 -8.88
CA ALA A 2 -9.88 -5.23 -7.64
C ALA A 2 -11.31 -5.49 -7.12
N LEU A 3 -12.19 -4.49 -7.17
CA LEU A 3 -13.60 -4.64 -6.77
C LEU A 3 -14.35 -5.67 -7.63
N PHE A 4 -14.02 -5.78 -8.91
CA PHE A 4 -14.63 -6.75 -9.82
C PHE A 4 -14.32 -8.17 -9.40
N PHE A 5 -13.05 -8.47 -9.12
CA PHE A 5 -12.64 -9.80 -8.64
C PHE A 5 -13.23 -10.11 -7.27
N MET A 6 -13.29 -9.15 -6.33
CA MET A 6 -13.94 -9.37 -5.04
C MET A 6 -15.40 -9.81 -5.21
N ARG A 7 -16.15 -9.12 -6.07
CA ARG A 7 -17.56 -9.48 -6.38
C ARG A 7 -17.66 -10.85 -7.03
N LEU A 8 -16.75 -11.18 -7.96
CA LEU A 8 -16.72 -12.48 -8.64
C LEU A 8 -16.50 -13.64 -7.64
N PHE A 9 -15.70 -13.42 -6.60
CA PHE A 9 -15.47 -14.38 -5.52
C PHE A 9 -16.49 -14.26 -4.36
N GLY A 10 -17.62 -13.58 -4.57
CA GLY A 10 -18.70 -13.47 -3.59
C GLY A 10 -18.42 -12.59 -2.38
N LYS A 11 -17.39 -11.73 -2.43
CA LYS A 11 -17.07 -10.78 -1.36
C LYS A 11 -17.73 -9.42 -1.60
N ASP A 12 -18.37 -8.90 -0.56
CA ASP A 12 -18.93 -7.55 -0.54
C ASP A 12 -17.82 -6.50 -0.34
N PRO A 13 -17.55 -5.62 -1.34
CA PRO A 13 -16.53 -4.58 -1.20
C PRO A 13 -16.90 -3.46 -0.23
N THR A 14 -18.16 -3.36 0.18
CA THR A 14 -18.61 -2.35 1.16
C THR A 14 -18.43 -2.80 2.61
N LYS A 15 -18.13 -4.09 2.82
CA LYS A 15 -17.96 -4.72 4.14
C LYS A 15 -16.67 -5.51 4.20
N PHE A 16 -15.56 -4.78 4.27
CA PHE A 16 -14.22 -5.34 4.39
C PHE A 16 -13.70 -5.31 5.84
N GLY A 17 -12.66 -6.10 6.13
CA GLY A 17 -12.07 -6.22 7.46
C GLY A 17 -12.72 -7.33 8.31
N ASN A 18 -12.15 -7.59 9.49
CA ASN A 18 -12.67 -8.61 10.41
C ASN A 18 -14.07 -8.24 10.94
N ASN A 19 -14.32 -6.94 11.12
CA ASN A 19 -15.57 -6.41 11.63
C ASN A 19 -16.56 -5.99 10.51
N GLY A 20 -16.13 -5.97 9.25
CA GLY A 20 -16.98 -5.60 8.11
C GLY A 20 -17.36 -4.11 8.05
N ASP A 21 -16.61 -3.25 8.73
CA ASP A 21 -16.85 -1.82 8.89
C ASP A 21 -16.08 -0.94 7.89
N ILE A 22 -15.40 -1.56 6.91
CA ILE A 22 -14.59 -0.86 5.92
C ILE A 22 -15.25 -0.92 4.54
N ASN A 23 -15.62 0.24 3.99
CA ASN A 23 -16.11 0.35 2.62
C ASN A 23 -14.96 0.69 1.64
N LEU A 24 -14.62 -0.27 0.78
CA LEU A 24 -13.54 -0.12 -0.20
C LEU A 24 -13.95 0.59 -1.50
N VAL A 25 -15.25 0.75 -1.76
CA VAL A 25 -15.75 1.38 -2.98
C VAL A 25 -15.22 2.81 -3.15
N PRO A 26 -15.42 3.74 -2.19
CA PRO A 26 -14.94 5.11 -2.34
C PRO A 26 -13.41 5.19 -2.43
N ILE A 27 -12.69 4.28 -1.77
CA ILE A 27 -11.23 4.21 -1.81
C ILE A 27 -10.74 3.84 -3.21
N ALA A 28 -11.42 2.92 -3.88
CA ALA A 28 -11.08 2.48 -5.22
C ALA A 28 -11.45 3.50 -6.31
N GLU A 29 -12.41 4.38 -6.03
CA GLU A 29 -12.82 5.47 -6.92
C GLU A 29 -11.93 6.71 -6.78
N ALA A 30 -11.28 6.90 -5.62
CA ALA A 30 -10.35 7.98 -5.40
C ALA A 30 -9.11 7.84 -6.32
N ASN A 31 -8.80 8.89 -7.06
CA ASN A 31 -7.62 8.96 -7.91
C ASN A 31 -6.56 9.84 -7.26
N PHE A 32 -5.54 9.20 -6.67
CA PHE A 32 -4.39 9.89 -6.09
C PHE A 32 -3.20 9.78 -7.05
N PRO A 33 -2.75 10.89 -7.67
CA PRO A 33 -1.57 10.86 -8.52
C PRO A 33 -0.33 10.51 -7.70
N ILE A 34 0.56 9.73 -8.32
CA ILE A 34 1.83 9.35 -7.72
C ILE A 34 2.88 10.35 -8.20
N ASN A 35 3.44 11.13 -7.27
CA ASN A 35 4.47 12.13 -7.55
C ASN A 35 5.85 11.73 -7.00
N ALA A 36 5.90 10.77 -6.07
CA ALA A 36 7.17 10.19 -5.64
C ALA A 36 7.03 8.68 -5.37
N LYS A 37 8.12 7.96 -5.59
CA LYS A 37 8.26 6.51 -5.38
C LYS A 37 9.56 6.23 -4.65
N VAL A 38 9.46 5.89 -3.37
CA VAL A 38 10.63 5.63 -2.52
C VAL A 38 10.85 4.13 -2.41
N ASP A 39 12.00 3.68 -2.90
CA ASP A 39 12.42 2.29 -2.83
C ASP A 39 13.07 1.99 -1.49
N TYR A 40 12.47 1.10 -0.70
CA TYR A 40 12.97 0.74 0.62
C TYR A 40 13.58 -0.67 0.67
N ARG A 41 13.89 -1.30 -0.48
CA ARG A 41 14.44 -2.67 -0.50
C ARG A 41 15.66 -2.84 0.41
N SER A 42 16.54 -1.84 0.45
CA SER A 42 17.76 -1.84 1.27
C SER A 42 17.49 -1.95 2.78
N VAL A 43 16.31 -1.53 3.23
CA VAL A 43 15.91 -1.52 4.66
C VAL A 43 14.68 -2.38 4.93
N LEU A 44 14.31 -3.24 4.00
CA LEU A 44 13.12 -4.11 4.05
C LEU A 44 13.00 -4.88 5.37
N VAL A 45 14.12 -5.44 5.86
CA VAL A 45 14.16 -6.19 7.12
C VAL A 45 13.73 -5.34 8.32
N LYS A 46 14.14 -4.07 8.38
CA LYS A 46 13.75 -3.15 9.46
C LYS A 46 12.25 -2.88 9.42
N ARG A 47 11.72 -2.63 8.21
CA ARG A 47 10.30 -2.37 7.98
C ARG A 47 9.41 -3.59 8.28
N ASP A 48 9.91 -4.80 8.01
CA ASP A 48 9.19 -6.04 8.34
C ASP A 48 9.15 -6.27 9.86
N LYS A 49 10.25 -6.01 10.58
CA LYS A 49 10.28 -6.05 12.05
C LYS A 49 9.30 -5.05 12.67
N ALA A 50 9.28 -3.81 12.17
CA ALA A 50 8.34 -2.79 12.63
C ALA A 50 6.87 -3.23 12.38
N SER A 51 6.59 -3.80 11.21
CA SER A 51 5.25 -4.32 10.90
C SER A 51 4.83 -5.47 11.82
N ALA A 52 5.77 -6.35 12.19
CA ALA A 52 5.49 -7.50 13.05
C ALA A 52 5.05 -7.10 14.48
N CYS A 53 5.47 -5.92 14.97
CA CYS A 53 5.01 -5.39 16.26
C CYS A 53 3.48 -5.14 16.31
N HIS A 54 2.83 -4.93 15.16
CA HIS A 54 1.38 -4.70 15.06
C HIS A 54 0.62 -5.98 14.69
N ALA A 55 0.83 -7.05 15.46
CA ALA A 55 0.26 -8.37 15.20
C ALA A 55 -1.28 -8.36 15.12
N SER A 56 -1.95 -7.61 15.99
CA SER A 56 -3.42 -7.48 16.01
C SER A 56 -4.01 -6.82 14.75
N GLN A 57 -3.20 -6.07 14.00
CA GLN A 57 -3.60 -5.42 12.74
C GLN A 57 -3.23 -6.26 11.51
N GLY A 58 -2.73 -7.49 11.71
CA GLY A 58 -2.30 -8.37 10.63
C GLY A 58 -0.88 -8.11 10.11
N GLY A 59 -0.10 -7.25 10.77
CA GLY A 59 1.26 -6.87 10.34
C GLY A 59 2.21 -8.06 10.19
N ALA A 60 2.10 -9.07 11.05
CA ALA A 60 2.87 -10.33 10.96
C ALA A 60 2.40 -11.25 9.82
N ARG A 61 1.10 -11.21 9.47
CA ARG A 61 0.52 -12.02 8.37
C ARG A 61 0.88 -11.45 6.99
N MET A 62 1.06 -10.14 6.90
CA MET A 62 1.44 -9.44 5.66
C MET A 62 2.93 -9.57 5.30
N THR A 63 3.79 -9.96 6.25
CA THR A 63 5.24 -10.12 6.05
C THR A 63 5.69 -11.58 5.97
N SER A 64 4.75 -12.54 6.10
CA SER A 64 5.02 -13.98 6.14
C SER A 64 4.35 -14.75 5.00
N GLY A 65 4.83 -15.98 4.76
CA GLY A 65 4.26 -16.91 3.77
C GLY A 65 4.31 -16.43 2.32
N ALA A 66 3.42 -16.98 1.48
CA ALA A 66 3.31 -16.64 0.07
C ALA A 66 2.99 -15.14 -0.16
N MET A 67 2.21 -14.54 0.73
CA MET A 67 1.90 -13.11 0.68
C MET A 67 3.15 -12.25 0.91
N GLY A 68 4.02 -12.66 1.85
CA GLY A 68 5.32 -12.04 2.06
C GLY A 68 6.21 -12.11 0.82
N VAL A 69 6.29 -13.26 0.15
CA VAL A 69 7.08 -13.42 -1.09
C VAL A 69 6.55 -12.52 -2.22
N MET A 70 5.24 -12.54 -2.49
CA MET A 70 4.63 -11.68 -3.50
C MET A 70 4.88 -10.19 -3.22
N ARG A 71 4.75 -9.79 -1.95
CA ARG A 71 5.01 -8.42 -1.51
C ARG A 71 6.47 -8.01 -1.67
N LYS A 72 7.43 -8.93 -1.50
CA LYS A 72 8.86 -8.65 -1.74
C LYS A 72 9.17 -8.43 -3.22
N ILE A 73 8.43 -9.08 -4.12
CA ILE A 73 8.62 -8.94 -5.57
C ILE A 73 7.96 -7.64 -6.08
N PHE A 74 6.74 -7.33 -5.65
CA PHE A 74 5.93 -6.27 -6.26
C PHE A 74 5.68 -5.04 -5.37
N GLY A 75 5.98 -5.10 -4.07
CA GLY A 75 5.48 -4.13 -3.08
C GLY A 75 6.56 -3.50 -2.20
N VAL A 76 7.77 -3.30 -2.72
CA VAL A 76 8.94 -2.76 -2.01
C VAL A 76 9.22 -1.28 -2.30
N THR A 77 8.18 -0.57 -2.75
CA THR A 77 8.23 0.86 -3.05
C THR A 77 7.02 1.53 -2.43
N ASP A 78 7.24 2.56 -1.62
CA ASP A 78 6.19 3.41 -1.10
C ASP A 78 5.88 4.51 -2.11
N GLN A 79 4.60 4.85 -2.26
CA GLN A 79 4.10 5.81 -3.22
C GLN A 79 3.53 7.02 -2.50
N PHE A 80 3.86 8.21 -2.97
CA PHE A 80 3.44 9.46 -2.35
C PHE A 80 2.81 10.39 -3.39
N MET A 81 1.79 11.12 -2.93
CA MET A 81 1.19 12.24 -3.65
C MET A 81 1.72 13.54 -3.03
N ARG A 82 2.10 14.49 -3.87
CA ARG A 82 2.57 15.80 -3.38
C ARG A 82 1.38 16.71 -3.12
N ALA A 83 1.24 17.15 -1.88
CA ALA A 83 0.24 18.15 -1.50
C ALA A 83 0.72 19.58 -1.77
N TYR A 84 1.99 19.89 -1.47
CA TYR A 84 2.59 21.20 -1.69
C TYR A 84 4.13 21.09 -1.81
N PRO A 85 4.81 21.91 -2.66
CA PRO A 85 4.24 22.76 -3.71
C PRO A 85 3.51 21.93 -4.78
N ALA A 86 2.89 22.56 -5.78
CA ALA A 86 2.22 21.79 -6.82
C ALA A 86 3.19 20.80 -7.50
N PRO A 87 2.79 19.54 -7.77
CA PRO A 87 3.66 18.57 -8.41
C PRO A 87 3.97 18.94 -9.85
N THR A 88 5.15 18.54 -10.31
CA THR A 88 5.51 18.57 -11.72
C THR A 88 5.17 17.23 -12.38
N LYS A 89 5.52 17.05 -13.66
CA LYS A 89 5.39 15.76 -14.36
C LYS A 89 6.44 14.72 -13.94
N HIS A 90 7.47 15.13 -13.22
CA HIS A 90 8.53 14.27 -12.73
C HIS A 90 8.04 13.43 -11.55
N VAL A 91 8.40 12.14 -11.53
CA VAL A 91 8.14 11.26 -10.39
C VAL A 91 9.44 11.08 -9.64
N GLU A 92 9.50 11.65 -8.45
CA GLU A 92 10.69 11.66 -7.61
C GLU A 92 11.01 10.27 -7.07
N ARG A 93 12.30 10.03 -6.82
CA ARG A 93 12.78 8.79 -6.19
C ARG A 93 13.23 9.00 -4.75
N ASP A 94 13.37 10.25 -4.35
CA ASP A 94 13.74 10.70 -3.02
C ASP A 94 12.82 11.86 -2.65
N LEU A 95 12.29 11.85 -1.41
CA LEU A 95 11.45 12.94 -0.91
C LEU A 95 12.25 14.22 -0.65
N PHE A 96 13.58 14.13 -0.61
CA PHE A 96 14.49 15.26 -0.44
C PHE A 96 15.06 15.78 -1.77
N GLU A 97 14.56 15.31 -2.91
CA GLU A 97 15.02 15.79 -4.22
C GLU A 97 14.80 17.31 -4.36
N GLY A 98 15.89 18.06 -4.54
CA GLY A 98 15.83 19.52 -4.70
C GLY A 98 15.62 20.35 -3.42
N ILE A 99 15.73 19.74 -2.25
CA ILE A 99 15.85 20.43 -0.95
C ILE A 99 17.30 20.88 -0.70
#